data_AF-A0A8T4BTP7-F1
#
_entry.id   AF-A0A8T4BTP7-F1
#
_cell.length_a   1.000
_cell.length_b   1.000
_cell.length_c   1.000
_cell.angle_alpha   90.00
_cell.angle_beta   90.00
_cell.angle_gamma   90.00
#
_symmetry.space_group_name_H-M   'P 1'
#
loop_
_entity.id
_entity.type
_entity.pdbx_description
1 polymer ?
#
loop_
_entity_poly.entity_id
_entity_poly.type
_entity_poly.pdbx_seq_one_letter_code
_entity_poly.pdbx_strand_id
1 'polypeptide(L)'
;MGNDELTSVRERLEGLKKNPKRVPKPLDIIPEREKEPVGEGMLTSERLFQQKVEKAIKRIDSIKDKMKTSDNFINYFYDLKQAEKEFLDLLAEAEEKHVDFSESFVKKIISVKSRIRSKIR
;
A
#
# COMPACT_ATOMS: atom_id res chain seq x y z
N MET A 1 26.37 -50.65 -16.08
CA MET A 1 26.59 -51.06 -14.68
C MET A 1 26.49 -49.80 -13.85
N GLY A 2 25.33 -49.56 -13.23
CA GLY A 2 25.01 -48.31 -12.55
C GLY A 2 24.39 -48.61 -11.19
N ASN A 3 25.22 -48.56 -10.14
CA ASN A 3 24.81 -48.76 -8.76
C ASN A 3 25.57 -47.84 -7.76
N ASP A 4 26.26 -46.80 -8.23
CA ASP A 4 27.05 -45.92 -7.35
C ASP A 4 26.38 -44.55 -7.08
N GLU A 5 25.48 -44.06 -7.94
CA GLU A 5 24.78 -42.78 -7.71
C GLU A 5 23.61 -42.89 -6.71
N LEU A 6 22.96 -44.05 -6.59
CA LEU A 6 21.81 -44.24 -5.71
C LEU A 6 22.20 -44.31 -4.22
N THR A 7 23.44 -44.72 -3.92
CA THR A 7 23.96 -44.82 -2.56
C THR A 7 24.26 -43.43 -1.99
N SER A 8 24.76 -42.51 -2.82
CA SER A 8 25.08 -41.11 -2.45
C SER A 8 23.85 -40.27 -2.10
N VAL A 9 22.71 -40.51 -2.75
CA VAL A 9 21.45 -39.78 -2.45
C VAL A 9 20.85 -40.25 -1.12
N ARG A 10 20.95 -41.54 -0.79
CA ARG A 10 20.46 -42.08 0.50
C ARG A 10 21.26 -41.57 1.70
N GLU A 11 22.58 -41.49 1.61
CA GLU A 11 23.41 -40.91 2.69
C GLU A 11 23.13 -39.41 2.92
N ARG A 12 22.87 -38.64 1.86
CA ARG A 12 22.49 -37.22 1.98
C ARG A 12 21.13 -37.01 2.63
N LEU A 13 20.19 -37.94 2.46
CA LEU A 13 18.87 -37.90 3.09
C LEU A 13 18.87 -38.32 4.57
N GLU A 14 19.78 -39.21 4.98
CA GLU A 14 19.93 -39.58 6.40
C GLU A 14 20.58 -38.46 7.25
N GLY A 15 21.46 -37.64 6.66
CA GLY A 15 22.07 -36.50 7.35
C GLY A 15 21.08 -35.39 7.75
N LEU A 16 19.96 -35.26 7.03
CA LEU A 16 18.90 -34.28 7.31
C LEU A 16 17.97 -34.69 8.45
N LYS A 17 17.96 -35.97 8.85
CA LYS A 17 17.11 -36.46 9.95
C LYS A 17 17.72 -36.28 11.36
N LYS A 18 19.02 -36.00 11.46
CA LYS A 18 19.75 -36.02 12.75
C LYS A 18 20.07 -34.65 13.37
N ASN A 19 19.63 -33.55 12.78
CA ASN A 19 19.80 -32.22 13.38
C ASN A 19 18.48 -31.43 13.37
N PRO A 20 17.66 -31.52 14.42
CA PRO A 20 16.59 -30.55 14.65
C PRO A 20 17.25 -29.22 15.01
N LYS A 21 17.53 -28.38 14.01
CA LYS A 21 17.86 -26.97 14.25
C LYS A 21 16.65 -26.33 14.91
N ARG A 22 16.76 -26.15 16.23
CA ARG A 22 15.93 -25.36 17.15
C ARG A 22 14.88 -24.51 16.44
N VAL A 23 13.67 -25.04 16.36
CA VAL A 23 12.45 -24.25 16.18
C VAL A 23 12.30 -23.40 17.46
N PRO A 24 12.22 -22.07 17.39
CA PRO A 24 11.79 -21.29 18.54
C PRO A 24 10.37 -21.75 18.92
N LYS A 25 10.19 -22.20 20.15
CA LYS A 25 8.88 -22.63 20.66
C LYS A 25 7.85 -21.50 20.48
N PRO A 26 6.59 -21.83 20.19
CA PRO A 26 5.49 -20.87 20.27
C PRO A 26 5.38 -20.37 21.72
N LEU A 27 5.23 -19.06 21.90
CA LEU A 27 4.81 -18.49 23.16
C LEU A 27 3.34 -18.89 23.38
N ASP A 28 3.13 -19.82 24.31
CA ASP A 28 1.82 -20.21 24.79
C ASP A 28 1.21 -19.11 25.68
N ILE A 29 -0.06 -18.79 25.37
CA ILE A 29 -1.13 -18.28 26.25
C ILE A 29 -1.20 -16.76 26.48
N ILE A 30 -2.11 -16.12 25.74
CA ILE A 30 -3.11 -15.18 26.29
C ILE A 30 -4.49 -15.71 25.82
N PRO A 31 -5.49 -15.82 26.70
CA PRO A 31 -6.72 -16.55 26.43
C PRO A 31 -7.66 -15.79 25.49
N GLU A 32 -8.51 -16.57 24.80
CA GLU A 32 -9.67 -16.22 23.98
C GLU A 32 -10.06 -14.73 23.95
N ARG A 33 -9.71 -14.08 22.85
CA ARG A 33 -10.77 -13.48 22.04
C ARG A 33 -10.61 -14.06 20.65
N GLU A 34 -11.58 -14.85 20.24
CA GLU A 34 -11.95 -14.99 18.85
C GLU A 34 -12.06 -13.56 18.30
N LYS A 35 -10.97 -13.05 17.73
CA LYS A 35 -11.11 -12.04 16.70
C LYS A 35 -11.65 -12.84 15.55
N GLU A 36 -12.98 -12.82 15.47
CA GLU A 36 -13.74 -12.98 14.24
C GLU A 36 -12.86 -12.61 13.05
N PRO A 37 -12.91 -13.34 11.91
CA PRO A 37 -12.24 -12.87 10.71
C PRO A 37 -12.66 -11.42 10.55
N VAL A 38 -11.71 -10.47 10.69
CA VAL A 38 -11.99 -9.05 10.50
C VAL A 38 -12.53 -9.02 9.11
N GLY A 39 -13.85 -8.88 9.00
CA GLY A 39 -14.54 -9.18 7.78
C GLY A 39 -13.80 -8.45 6.68
N GLU A 40 -13.46 -9.17 5.62
CA GLU A 40 -13.49 -8.57 4.29
C GLU A 40 -14.95 -8.13 4.05
N GLY A 41 -15.40 -7.17 4.84
CA GLY A 41 -16.61 -6.42 4.60
C GLY A 41 -16.28 -5.72 3.31
N MET A 42 -16.88 -6.21 2.22
CA MET A 42 -16.91 -5.57 0.92
C MET A 42 -16.79 -4.07 1.12
N LEU A 43 -15.61 -3.52 0.81
CA LEU A 43 -15.39 -2.09 0.97
C LEU A 43 -16.49 -1.42 0.16
N THR A 44 -17.32 -0.62 0.82
CA THR A 44 -18.33 0.15 0.12
C THR A 44 -17.65 0.96 -0.98
N SER A 45 -18.34 1.17 -2.10
CA SER A 45 -17.80 1.95 -3.23
C SER A 45 -17.23 3.28 -2.75
N GLU A 46 -17.89 3.92 -1.78
CA GLU A 46 -17.43 5.13 -1.10
C GLU A 46 -16.06 4.98 -0.42
N ARG A 47 -15.87 3.94 0.40
CA ARG A 47 -14.62 3.72 1.13
C ARG A 47 -13.45 3.40 0.19
N LEU A 48 -13.72 2.71 -0.93
CA LEU A 48 -12.75 2.51 -2.00
C LEU A 48 -12.34 3.84 -2.65
N PHE A 49 -13.30 4.71 -2.95
CA PHE A 49 -13.03 6.04 -3.49
C PHE A 49 -12.23 6.90 -2.52
N GLN A 50 -12.61 6.92 -1.25
CA GLN A 50 -11.90 7.65 -0.21
C GLN A 50 -10.43 7.22 -0.14
N GLN A 51 -10.15 5.91 -0.16
CA GLN A 51 -8.78 5.39 -0.17
C GLN A 51 -8.00 5.80 -1.43
N LYS A 52 -8.63 5.78 -2.61
CA LYS A 52 -7.99 6.25 -3.86
C LYS A 52 -7.60 7.73 -3.76
N VAL A 53 -8.53 8.57 -3.28
CA VAL A 53 -8.29 10.00 -3.09
C VAL A 53 -7.17 10.24 -2.08
N GLU A 54 -7.16 9.51 -0.96
CA GLU A 54 -6.08 9.62 0.04
C GLU A 54 -4.71 9.20 -0.51
N LYS A 55 -4.67 8.13 -1.31
CA LYS A 55 -3.44 7.69 -1.96
C LYS A 55 -2.92 8.75 -2.93
N ALA A 56 -3.80 9.39 -3.69
CA ALA A 56 -3.44 10.49 -4.58
C ALA A 56 -2.88 11.70 -3.81
N ILE A 57 -3.51 12.08 -2.69
CA ILE A 57 -3.01 13.15 -1.81
C ILE A 57 -1.61 12.81 -1.28
N LYS A 58 -1.41 11.60 -0.76
CA LYS A 58 -0.09 11.16 -0.26
C LYS A 58 0.98 11.17 -1.34
N ARG A 59 0.63 10.79 -2.58
CA ARG A 59 1.55 10.84 -3.73
C ARG A 59 1.99 12.27 -4.02
N ILE A 60 1.04 13.22 -4.04
CA ILE A 60 1.34 14.65 -4.24
C ILE A 60 2.29 15.17 -3.15
N ASP A 61 2.00 14.90 -1.89
CA ASP A 61 2.84 15.38 -0.78
C ASP A 61 4.24 14.71 -0.83
N SER A 62 4.33 13.42 -1.14
CA SER A 62 5.61 12.72 -1.30
C SER A 62 6.47 13.29 -2.43
N ILE A 63 5.87 13.61 -3.59
CA ILE A 63 6.61 14.24 -4.69
C ILE A 63 7.09 15.63 -4.29
N LYS A 64 6.25 16.42 -3.60
CA LYS A 64 6.64 17.74 -3.10
C LYS A 64 7.81 17.67 -2.13
N ASP A 65 7.86 16.65 -1.28
CA ASP A 65 9.00 16.48 -0.37
C ASP A 65 10.26 16.07 -1.13
N LYS A 66 10.16 15.17 -2.12
CA LYS A 66 11.29 14.82 -3.00
C LYS A 66 11.82 16.02 -3.80
N MET A 67 10.95 16.93 -4.24
CA MET A 67 11.35 18.17 -4.90
C MET A 67 12.20 19.09 -4.01
N LYS A 68 12.03 19.04 -2.68
CA LYS A 68 12.82 19.86 -1.75
C LYS A 68 14.22 19.28 -1.50
N THR A 69 14.37 17.97 -1.62
CA THR A 69 15.58 17.25 -1.19
C THR A 69 16.41 16.70 -2.34
N SER A 70 15.95 16.78 -3.58
CA SER A 70 16.61 16.16 -4.74
C SER A 70 16.93 17.18 -5.84
N ASP A 71 18.06 16.97 -6.50
CA ASP A 71 18.53 17.80 -7.61
C ASP A 71 17.71 17.59 -8.91
N ASN A 72 16.90 16.53 -8.98
CA ASN A 72 16.05 16.20 -10.14
C ASN A 72 14.71 16.94 -10.13
N PHE A 73 14.74 18.25 -9.89
CA PHE A 73 13.54 19.07 -9.74
C PHE A 73 12.57 18.97 -10.94
N ILE A 74 13.09 19.01 -12.17
CA ILE A 74 12.27 19.01 -13.39
C ILE A 74 11.43 17.73 -13.51
N ASN A 75 12.03 16.57 -13.26
CA ASN A 75 11.32 15.29 -13.32
C ASN A 75 10.20 15.24 -12.27
N TYR A 76 10.50 15.64 -11.04
CA TYR A 76 9.50 15.68 -9.99
C TYR A 76 8.41 16.74 -10.22
N PHE A 77 8.72 17.83 -10.92
CA PHE A 77 7.71 18.80 -11.32
C PHE A 77 6.70 18.18 -12.29
N TYR A 78 7.16 17.45 -13.31
CA TYR A 78 6.26 16.73 -14.21
C TYR A 78 5.47 15.64 -13.50
N ASP A 79 6.11 14.86 -12.63
CA ASP A 79 5.43 13.86 -11.79
C ASP A 79 4.37 14.51 -10.90
N LEU A 80 4.67 15.68 -10.34
CA LEU A 80 3.72 16.44 -9.51
C LEU A 80 2.52 16.87 -10.34
N LYS A 81 2.73 17.41 -11.55
CA LYS A 81 1.63 17.83 -12.43
C LYS A 81 0.76 16.66 -12.86
N GLN A 82 1.38 15.51 -13.13
CA GLN A 82 0.64 14.29 -13.43
C GLN A 82 -0.19 13.83 -12.22
N ALA A 83 0.39 13.83 -11.02
CA ALA A 83 -0.33 13.44 -9.80
C ALA A 83 -1.45 14.44 -9.42
N GLU A 84 -1.25 15.75 -9.63
CA GLU A 84 -2.28 16.78 -9.45
C GLU A 84 -3.45 16.56 -10.42
N LYS A 85 -3.17 16.21 -11.68
CA LYS A 85 -4.19 15.88 -12.68
C LYS A 85 -4.97 14.62 -12.29
N GLU A 86 -4.27 13.53 -11.98
CA GLU A 86 -4.90 12.27 -11.53
C GLU A 86 -5.80 12.48 -10.31
N PHE A 87 -5.39 13.32 -9.35
CA PHE A 87 -6.21 13.68 -8.21
C PHE A 87 -7.50 14.39 -8.63
N LEU A 88 -7.43 15.36 -9.55
CA LEU A 88 -8.61 16.08 -10.04
C LEU A 88 -9.54 15.16 -10.84
N ASP A 89 -8.99 14.27 -11.66
CA ASP A 89 -9.76 13.29 -12.44
C ASP A 89 -10.50 12.31 -11.51
N LEU A 90 -9.86 11.86 -10.42
CA LEU A 90 -10.50 11.02 -9.39
C LEU A 90 -11.65 11.73 -8.68
N LEU A 91 -11.55 13.05 -8.47
CA LEU A 91 -12.66 13.82 -7.89
C LEU A 91 -13.82 13.97 -8.87
N ALA A 92 -13.54 14.18 -10.16
CA ALA A 92 -14.58 14.22 -11.19
C ALA A 92 -15.33 12.88 -11.29
N GLU A 93 -14.60 11.75 -11.23
CA GLU A 93 -15.21 10.41 -11.20
C GLU A 93 -16.09 10.21 -9.95
N ALA A 94 -15.67 10.73 -8.80
CA ALA A 94 -16.45 10.67 -7.57
C ALA A 94 -17.72 11.53 -7.64
N GLU A 95 -17.65 12.71 -8.27
CA GLU A 95 -18.80 13.59 -8.52
C GLU A 95 -19.80 12.92 -9.49
N GLU A 96 -19.33 12.31 -10.59
CA GLU A 96 -20.17 11.58 -11.56
C GLU A 96 -20.89 10.38 -10.92
N LYS A 97 -20.21 9.69 -9.99
CA LYS A 97 -20.76 8.53 -9.28
C LYS A 97 -21.55 8.90 -8.03
N HIS A 98 -21.76 10.19 -7.78
CA HIS A 98 -22.45 10.70 -6.58
C HIS A 98 -21.92 10.08 -5.29
N VAL A 99 -20.60 9.95 -5.17
CA VAL A 99 -19.96 9.44 -3.97
C VAL A 99 -20.07 10.51 -2.88
N ASP A 100 -20.81 10.19 -1.83
CA ASP A 100 -20.94 11.08 -0.69
C ASP A 100 -19.73 10.92 0.22
N PHE A 101 -19.08 12.03 0.58
CA PHE A 101 -17.91 12.00 1.46
C PHE A 101 -18.25 12.70 2.77
N SER A 102 -17.74 12.18 3.89
CA SER A 102 -17.83 12.88 5.17
C SER A 102 -17.32 14.33 5.07
N GLU A 103 -17.97 15.26 5.79
CA GLU A 103 -17.65 16.69 5.73
C GLU A 103 -16.17 16.99 6.05
N SER A 104 -15.58 16.24 6.98
CA SER A 104 -14.16 16.34 7.34
C SER A 104 -13.25 15.98 6.16
N PHE A 105 -13.63 14.98 5.37
CA PHE A 105 -12.91 14.56 4.18
C PHE A 105 -13.06 15.58 3.04
N VAL A 106 -14.25 16.12 2.86
CA VAL A 106 -14.50 17.22 1.90
C VAL A 106 -13.62 18.43 2.22
N LYS A 107 -13.51 18.84 3.50
CA LYS A 107 -12.59 19.93 3.92
C LYS A 107 -11.13 19.64 3.53
N LYS A 108 -10.68 18.40 3.69
CA LYS A 108 -9.34 17.96 3.27
C LYS A 108 -9.16 18.06 1.75
N ILE A 109 -10.14 17.60 0.96
CA ILE A 109 -10.14 17.72 -0.50
C ILE A 109 -10.05 19.18 -0.94
N ILE A 110 -10.90 20.05 -0.37
CA ILE A 110 -10.93 21.48 -0.68
C ILE A 110 -9.57 22.14 -0.37
N SER A 111 -8.96 21.81 0.77
CA SER A 111 -7.63 22.32 1.14
C SER A 111 -6.57 21.91 0.11
N VAL A 112 -6.56 20.64 -0.32
CA VAL A 112 -5.65 20.16 -1.37
C VAL A 112 -5.90 20.87 -2.70
N LYS A 113 -7.17 20.98 -3.14
CA LYS A 113 -7.58 21.64 -4.38
C LYS A 113 -7.16 23.12 -4.39
N SER A 114 -7.28 23.80 -3.26
CA SER A 114 -6.81 25.18 -3.07
C SER A 114 -5.29 25.28 -3.24
N ARG A 115 -4.51 24.38 -2.61
CA ARG A 115 -3.04 24.33 -2.74
C ARG A 115 -2.57 24.09 -4.18
N ILE A 116 -3.34 23.35 -4.97
CA ILE A 116 -3.04 23.10 -6.40
C ILE A 116 -3.31 24.37 -7.21
N ARG A 117 -4.49 24.99 -7.01
CA ARG A 117 -4.90 26.20 -7.75
C ARG A 117 -4.05 27.43 -7.43
N SER A 118 -3.61 27.60 -6.20
CA SER A 118 -2.82 28.76 -5.78
C SER A 118 -1.45 28.85 -6.47
N LYS A 119 -0.99 27.78 -7.12
CA LYS A 119 0.27 27.75 -7.90
C LYS A 119 0.09 28.04 -9.40
N ILE A 120 -1.14 28.34 -9.85
CA ILE A 120 -1.47 28.65 -11.25
C ILE A 120 -1.51 30.18 -11.50
N ARG A 121 -1.36 31.01 -10.45
CA ARG A 121 -1.11 32.45 -10.56
C ARG A 121 0.37 32.76 -10.42
#